data_AF-A0A1B9NZ41-F1
#
_entry.id   AF-A0A1B9NZ41-F1
#
_cell.length_a   1.000
_cell.length_b   1.000
_cell.length_c   1.000
_cell.angle_alpha   90.00
_cell.angle_beta   90.00
_cell.angle_gamma   90.00
#
_symmetry.space_group_name_H-M   'P 1'
#
loop_
_entity.id
_entity.type
_entity.pdbx_description
1 polymer ?
#
loop_
_entity_poly.entity_id
_entity_poly.type
_entity_poly.pdbx_seq_one_letter_code
_entity_poly.pdbx_strand_id
1 'polypeptide(L)'
;MLLREGVIMKKVIIITMASLFLMACSDSGGGASSGGSSVGGSTPDAGGAGSDASPSPIDQPVTVKTQDLVAPEGFSFNPVESQRLVVNLSGSLPARAHLSVYSSFTENAEGGFSVDHGSKVIDVPVVNGVADIEFSIADNMATSIAEIWLYDGSSPLQREFTIDGSEWEWN
;
A
#
# COMPACT_ATOMS: atom_id res chain seq x y z
N MET A 1 18.26 25.89 48.28
CA MET A 1 17.00 25.13 48.36
C MET A 1 15.85 26.06 47.95
N LEU A 2 15.68 26.30 46.65
CA LEU A 2 14.50 26.92 46.04
C LEU A 2 14.41 26.30 44.63
N LEU A 3 13.86 25.09 44.59
CA LEU A 3 13.68 24.27 43.41
C LEU A 3 12.18 23.97 43.30
N ARG A 4 11.65 24.10 42.09
CA ARG A 4 10.51 23.33 41.57
C ARG A 4 9.10 23.64 42.12
N GLU A 5 8.59 24.85 41.92
CA GLU A 5 7.13 25.09 42.02
C GLU A 5 6.42 25.43 40.70
N GLY A 6 7.14 25.62 39.59
CA GLY A 6 6.54 26.09 38.32
C GLY A 6 6.17 25.03 37.26
N VAL A 7 6.61 23.77 37.39
CA VAL A 7 6.54 22.80 36.27
C VAL A 7 5.53 21.67 36.50
N ILE A 8 5.02 21.48 37.72
CA ILE A 8 4.16 20.35 38.06
C ILE A 8 2.69 20.62 37.72
N MET A 9 2.26 21.89 37.60
CA MET A 9 0.86 22.27 37.40
C MET A 9 0.41 22.42 35.93
N LYS A 10 1.21 21.93 34.97
CA LYS A 10 0.79 21.78 33.56
C LYS A 10 0.50 20.33 33.17
N LYS A 11 0.96 19.35 33.96
CA LYS A 11 0.73 17.92 33.71
C LYS A 11 -0.49 17.33 34.42
N VAL A 12 -1.07 18.04 35.40
CA VAL A 12 -2.26 17.59 36.15
C VAL A 12 -3.58 17.87 35.41
N ILE A 13 -3.58 18.78 34.42
CA ILE A 13 -4.80 19.14 33.67
C ILE A 13 -5.18 18.12 32.58
N ILE A 14 -4.29 17.20 32.21
CA ILE A 14 -4.51 16.28 31.06
C ILE A 14 -5.25 14.98 31.45
N ILE A 15 -5.44 14.67 32.74
CA ILE A 15 -5.88 13.33 33.17
C ILE A 15 -7.41 13.18 33.37
N THR A 16 -8.21 14.25 33.32
CA THR A 16 -9.65 14.19 33.70
C THR A 16 -10.67 14.10 32.56
N MET A 17 -10.26 14.05 31.29
CA MET A 17 -11.20 14.08 30.14
C MET A 17 -11.39 12.71 29.44
N ALA A 18 -11.08 11.61 30.12
CA ALA A 18 -11.05 10.25 29.56
C ALA A 18 -12.24 9.34 29.96
N SER A 19 -13.43 9.90 30.23
CA SER A 19 -14.51 9.08 30.84
C SER A 19 -15.91 9.16 30.22
N LEU A 20 -16.18 9.93 29.16
CA LEU A 20 -17.59 10.22 28.83
C LEU A 20 -18.00 10.20 27.35
N PHE A 21 -17.58 9.24 26.52
CA PHE A 21 -18.21 8.99 25.21
C PHE A 21 -18.16 7.52 24.74
N LEU A 22 -18.71 6.59 25.52
CA LEU A 22 -19.05 5.23 25.05
C LEU A 22 -20.57 5.02 25.05
N MET A 23 -21.29 5.92 24.38
CA MET A 23 -22.72 5.76 24.11
C MET A 23 -22.97 5.58 22.61
N ALA A 24 -23.54 4.41 22.30
CA ALA A 24 -24.50 4.17 21.24
C ALA A 24 -23.99 4.33 19.79
N CYS A 25 -23.48 3.23 19.24
CA CYS A 25 -23.96 2.82 17.92
C CYS A 25 -24.70 1.49 18.11
N SER A 26 -26.02 1.60 18.16
CA SER A 26 -26.98 0.51 18.19
C SER A 26 -26.95 -0.20 16.83
N ASP A 27 -26.60 -1.48 16.83
CA ASP A 27 -26.83 -2.37 15.69
C ASP A 27 -28.33 -2.69 15.63
N SER A 28 -29.01 -2.15 14.62
CA SER A 28 -30.39 -2.51 14.29
C SER A 28 -30.53 -2.63 12.77
N GLY A 29 -29.94 -3.68 12.20
CA GLY A 29 -30.19 -4.09 10.82
C GLY A 29 -31.34 -5.11 10.74
N GLY A 30 -32.56 -4.62 10.53
CA GLY A 30 -33.72 -5.44 10.18
C GLY A 30 -34.14 -5.21 8.72
N GLY A 31 -34.65 -6.26 8.06
CA GLY A 31 -35.40 -6.11 6.80
C GLY A 31 -35.25 -7.28 5.84
N ALA A 32 -36.23 -8.18 5.86
CA ALA A 32 -36.38 -9.28 4.93
C ALA A 32 -37.10 -8.86 3.62
N SER A 33 -37.05 -9.79 2.66
CA SER A 33 -38.03 -10.07 1.59
C SER A 33 -37.79 -9.52 0.17
N SER A 34 -37.52 -10.49 -0.72
CA SER A 34 -38.14 -10.77 -2.02
C SER A 34 -38.65 -9.62 -2.90
N GLY A 35 -38.18 -9.60 -4.14
CA GLY A 35 -38.87 -8.92 -5.23
C GLY A 35 -38.08 -8.99 -6.54
N GLY A 36 -38.42 -9.93 -7.41
CA GLY A 36 -37.84 -10.07 -8.74
C GLY A 36 -38.81 -10.77 -9.68
N SER A 37 -39.96 -10.14 -9.91
CA SER A 37 -40.90 -10.53 -10.97
C SER A 37 -40.37 -10.07 -12.32
N SER A 38 -40.34 -10.96 -13.30
CA SER A 38 -40.56 -10.61 -14.70
C SER A 38 -41.37 -11.73 -15.37
N VAL A 39 -42.69 -11.50 -15.39
CA VAL A 39 -43.62 -12.18 -16.30
C VAL A 39 -43.70 -11.34 -17.57
N GLY A 40 -43.65 -12.02 -18.71
CA GLY A 40 -43.92 -11.47 -20.04
C GLY A 40 -42.90 -11.99 -21.04
N GLY A 41 -43.24 -12.69 -22.11
CA GLY A 41 -44.54 -13.05 -22.68
C GLY A 41 -44.31 -13.61 -24.08
N SER A 42 -45.39 -14.13 -24.67
CA SER A 42 -45.60 -14.33 -26.11
C SER A 42 -45.04 -15.61 -26.75
N THR A 43 -45.96 -16.55 -26.98
CA THR A 43 -45.97 -17.42 -28.16
C THR A 43 -45.88 -16.59 -29.45
N PRO A 44 -45.32 -17.16 -30.52
CA PRO A 44 -46.15 -17.35 -31.71
C PRO A 44 -45.95 -18.72 -32.36
N ASP A 45 -47.09 -19.33 -32.73
CA ASP A 45 -47.19 -20.29 -33.82
C ASP A 45 -47.46 -19.51 -35.12
N ALA A 46 -46.75 -19.84 -36.20
CA ALA A 46 -47.17 -19.77 -37.60
C ALA A 46 -45.93 -19.82 -38.52
N GLY A 47 -45.93 -20.79 -39.44
CA GLY A 47 -44.84 -21.06 -40.36
C GLY A 47 -44.58 -20.01 -41.43
N GLY A 48 -43.43 -20.17 -42.08
CA GLY A 48 -43.05 -19.47 -43.30
C GLY A 48 -41.80 -20.13 -43.89
N ALA A 49 -41.97 -20.80 -45.04
CA ALA A 49 -40.88 -21.30 -45.86
C ALA A 49 -40.08 -20.12 -46.44
N GLY A 50 -38.75 -20.18 -46.39
CA GLY A 50 -37.91 -19.17 -47.04
C GLY A 50 -36.43 -19.31 -46.73
N SER A 51 -35.70 -19.82 -47.72
CA SER A 51 -34.29 -19.53 -48.02
C SER A 51 -33.21 -20.13 -47.12
N ASP A 52 -32.66 -21.23 -47.64
CA ASP A 52 -31.37 -21.83 -47.28
C ASP A 52 -30.25 -20.81 -47.51
N ALA A 53 -29.88 -20.07 -46.46
CA ALA A 53 -28.61 -19.38 -46.36
C ALA A 53 -27.92 -19.95 -45.13
N SER A 54 -27.02 -20.91 -45.35
CA SER A 54 -26.18 -21.48 -44.31
C SER A 54 -25.39 -20.35 -43.64
N PRO A 55 -25.58 -20.08 -42.34
CA PRO A 55 -24.74 -19.11 -41.64
C PRO A 55 -23.33 -19.67 -41.54
N SER A 56 -22.34 -18.93 -42.04
CA SER A 56 -20.93 -19.21 -41.78
C SER A 56 -20.71 -19.43 -40.28
N PRO A 57 -19.93 -20.43 -39.85
CA PRO A 57 -19.68 -20.68 -38.44
C PRO A 57 -19.13 -19.42 -37.79
N ILE A 58 -19.86 -18.90 -36.82
CA ILE A 58 -19.38 -17.86 -35.92
C ILE A 58 -18.32 -18.54 -35.06
N ASP A 59 -17.06 -18.10 -35.13
CA ASP A 59 -15.98 -18.57 -34.25
C ASP A 59 -16.43 -18.37 -32.80
N GLN A 60 -16.88 -19.45 -32.17
CA GLN A 60 -17.19 -19.47 -30.76
C GLN A 60 -15.86 -19.34 -30.00
N PRO A 61 -15.74 -18.46 -29.00
CA PRO A 61 -14.52 -18.36 -28.21
C PRO A 61 -14.23 -19.72 -27.59
N VAL A 62 -13.07 -20.27 -27.92
CA VAL A 62 -12.65 -21.60 -27.44
C VAL A 62 -12.41 -21.50 -25.94
N THR A 63 -13.19 -22.23 -25.15
CA THR A 63 -12.99 -22.30 -23.69
C THR A 63 -11.69 -23.04 -23.40
N VAL A 64 -10.63 -22.30 -23.06
CA VAL A 64 -9.35 -22.85 -22.61
C VAL A 64 -9.43 -23.16 -21.12
N LYS A 65 -9.09 -24.38 -20.70
CA LYS A 65 -9.02 -24.72 -19.26
C LYS A 65 -7.64 -24.36 -18.73
N THR A 66 -7.55 -24.01 -17.45
CA THR A 66 -6.26 -23.74 -16.80
C THR A 66 -5.30 -24.93 -16.87
N GLN A 67 -5.82 -26.16 -16.92
CA GLN A 67 -5.00 -27.38 -17.10
C GLN A 67 -4.35 -27.49 -18.47
N ASP A 68 -4.87 -26.76 -19.48
CA ASP A 68 -4.33 -26.75 -20.83
C ASP A 68 -3.20 -25.71 -20.99
N LEU A 69 -2.91 -24.91 -19.95
CA LEU A 69 -1.83 -23.91 -19.96
C LEU A 69 -0.49 -24.60 -19.74
N VAL A 70 0.41 -24.48 -20.71
CA VAL A 70 1.79 -24.96 -20.64
C VAL A 70 2.73 -23.75 -20.73
N ALA A 71 3.60 -23.59 -19.74
CA ALA A 71 4.66 -22.59 -19.82
C ALA A 71 5.61 -22.94 -20.97
N PRO A 72 5.96 -22.00 -21.86
CA PRO A 72 6.95 -22.25 -22.90
C PRO A 72 8.29 -22.71 -22.32
N GLU A 73 9.04 -23.48 -23.10
CA GLU A 73 10.42 -23.82 -22.72
C GLU A 73 11.24 -22.53 -22.53
N GLY A 74 11.97 -22.44 -21.41
CA GLY A 74 12.76 -21.26 -21.06
C GLY A 74 11.96 -20.13 -20.41
N PHE A 75 10.66 -20.28 -20.15
CA PHE A 75 9.91 -19.32 -19.34
C PHE A 75 10.49 -19.22 -17.93
N SER A 76 10.83 -18.00 -17.52
CA SER A 76 11.30 -17.67 -16.17
C SER A 76 10.48 -16.52 -15.62
N PHE A 77 9.94 -16.68 -14.42
CA PHE A 77 9.23 -15.64 -13.70
C PHE A 77 10.10 -15.16 -12.54
N ASN A 78 10.62 -13.94 -12.63
CA ASN A 78 11.34 -13.26 -11.55
C ASN A 78 10.84 -11.81 -11.46
N PRO A 79 9.81 -11.54 -10.64
CA PRO A 79 9.16 -10.22 -10.59
C PRO A 79 9.87 -9.26 -9.63
N VAL A 80 11.16 -9.49 -9.36
CA VAL A 80 11.94 -8.69 -8.41
C VAL A 80 13.31 -8.34 -8.94
N GLU A 81 13.78 -7.17 -8.53
CA GLU A 81 15.11 -6.64 -8.81
C GLU A 81 15.88 -6.41 -7.51
N SER A 82 17.18 -6.70 -7.53
CA SER A 82 18.08 -6.42 -6.40
C SER A 82 18.48 -4.95 -6.40
N GLN A 83 18.45 -4.35 -5.22
CA GLN A 83 18.73 -2.95 -4.97
C GLN A 83 19.69 -2.82 -3.79
N ARG A 84 20.42 -1.71 -3.74
CA ARG A 84 21.28 -1.35 -2.62
C ARG A 84 21.00 0.08 -2.18
N LEU A 85 20.81 0.29 -0.88
CA LEU A 85 20.64 1.61 -0.29
C LEU A 85 21.86 1.94 0.58
N VAL A 86 22.57 2.99 0.18
CA VAL A 86 23.71 3.55 0.91
C VAL A 86 23.28 4.87 1.55
N VAL A 87 23.33 4.92 2.88
CA VAL A 87 23.10 6.13 3.66
C VAL A 87 24.42 6.57 4.29
N ASN A 88 24.82 7.81 4.04
CA ASN A 88 25.96 8.44 4.68
C ASN A 88 25.64 9.89 5.08
N LEU A 89 25.05 10.02 6.26
CA LEU A 89 24.71 11.29 6.91
C LEU A 89 25.59 11.52 8.14
N SER A 90 26.84 11.06 8.06
CA SER A 90 27.82 11.18 9.14
C SER A 90 27.97 12.64 9.57
N GLY A 91 27.84 12.90 10.88
CA GLY A 91 27.93 14.25 11.46
C GLY A 91 26.64 15.06 11.42
N SER A 92 25.64 14.65 10.63
CA SER A 92 24.30 15.26 10.59
C SER A 92 23.29 14.53 11.47
N LEU A 93 23.52 13.24 11.72
CA LEU A 93 22.67 12.41 12.57
C LEU A 93 23.31 12.10 13.93
N PRO A 94 22.49 11.86 14.98
CA PRO A 94 22.98 11.35 16.25
C PRO A 94 23.59 9.95 16.10
N ALA A 95 24.22 9.46 17.18
CA ALA A 95 24.89 8.16 17.19
C ALA A 95 23.96 6.98 16.82
N ARG A 96 22.65 7.11 17.07
CA ARG A 96 21.64 6.11 16.75
C ARG A 96 20.39 6.76 16.18
N ALA A 97 19.97 6.28 15.03
CA ALA A 97 18.69 6.56 14.40
C ALA A 97 18.13 5.26 13.83
N HIS A 98 16.93 5.31 13.26
CA HIS A 98 16.29 4.17 12.62
C HIS A 98 15.86 4.52 11.21
N LEU A 99 16.21 3.69 10.24
CA LEU A 99 15.79 3.81 8.85
C LEU A 99 14.60 2.89 8.61
N SER A 100 13.59 3.42 7.93
CA SER A 100 12.49 2.65 7.36
C SER A 100 12.35 3.01 5.88
N VAL A 101 12.03 2.03 5.03
CA VAL A 101 11.76 2.25 3.60
C VAL A 101 10.40 1.66 3.27
N TYR A 102 9.62 2.37 2.45
CA TYR A 102 8.24 2.04 2.13
C TYR A 102 8.02 2.02 0.62
N SER A 103 7.22 1.06 0.15
CA SER A 103 6.86 0.93 -1.27
C SER A 103 5.59 1.70 -1.65
N SER A 104 4.85 2.24 -0.69
CA SER A 104 3.60 3.00 -0.93
C SER A 104 3.55 4.26 -0.07
N PHE A 105 3.31 5.39 -0.73
CA PHE A 105 3.21 6.69 -0.12
C PHE A 105 2.43 7.65 -1.03
N THR A 106 1.97 8.76 -0.46
CA THR A 106 1.31 9.84 -1.20
C THR A 106 1.93 11.17 -0.86
N GLU A 107 2.09 12.04 -1.86
CA GLU A 107 2.45 13.43 -1.63
C GLU A 107 1.22 14.21 -1.12
N ASN A 108 1.45 14.99 -0.07
CA ASN A 108 0.46 15.86 0.56
C ASN A 108 0.42 17.20 -0.17
N ALA A 109 -0.72 17.89 -0.13
CA ALA A 109 -0.90 19.21 -0.79
C ALA A 109 0.09 20.30 -0.33
N GLU A 110 0.74 20.12 0.81
CA GLU A 110 1.72 21.04 1.39
C GLU A 110 3.18 20.71 1.03
N GLY A 111 3.42 19.69 0.18
CA GLY A 111 4.76 19.34 -0.31
C GLY A 111 5.57 18.40 0.60
N GLY A 112 4.90 17.58 1.40
CA GLY A 112 5.51 16.49 2.19
C GLY A 112 4.88 15.15 1.85
N PHE A 113 5.31 14.05 2.48
CA PHE A 113 4.81 12.71 2.15
C PHE A 113 4.11 12.03 3.33
N SER A 114 3.01 11.34 3.05
CA SER A 114 2.36 10.40 3.96
C SER A 114 2.66 8.98 3.50
N VAL A 115 3.29 8.18 4.37
CA VAL A 115 3.64 6.79 4.06
C VAL A 115 2.52 5.84 4.48
N ASP A 116 2.33 4.74 3.73
CA ASP A 116 1.58 3.60 4.22
C ASP A 116 2.52 2.71 5.03
N HIS A 117 2.37 2.72 6.36
CA HIS A 117 3.23 1.94 7.25
C HIS A 117 3.10 0.42 7.06
N GLY A 118 2.03 -0.08 6.43
CA GLY A 118 1.90 -1.48 6.05
C GLY A 118 2.77 -1.89 4.86
N SER A 119 3.29 -0.91 4.10
CA SER A 119 4.13 -1.10 2.92
C SER A 119 5.63 -1.09 3.22
N LYS A 120 6.01 -1.23 4.51
CA LYS A 120 7.41 -1.19 4.94
C LYS A 120 8.18 -2.40 4.38
N VAL A 121 9.29 -2.14 3.71
CA VAL A 121 10.19 -3.16 3.12
C VAL A 121 11.55 -3.23 3.81
N ILE A 122 12.00 -2.15 4.46
CA ILE A 122 13.23 -2.12 5.25
C ILE A 122 12.94 -1.52 6.62
N ASP A 123 13.53 -2.10 7.66
CA ASP A 123 13.50 -1.58 9.03
C ASP A 123 14.84 -1.91 9.72
N VAL A 124 15.76 -0.94 9.76
CA VAL A 124 17.12 -1.17 10.26
C VAL A 124 17.66 0.01 11.06
N PRO A 125 18.59 -0.21 12.02
CA PRO A 125 19.27 0.88 12.69
C PRO A 125 20.24 1.60 11.74
N VAL A 126 20.36 2.91 11.91
CA VAL A 126 21.44 3.73 11.33
C VAL A 126 22.40 4.10 12.46
N VAL A 127 23.67 3.75 12.30
CA VAL A 127 24.69 3.94 13.33
C VAL A 127 25.67 5.00 12.88
N ASN A 128 25.82 6.06 13.68
CA ASN A 128 26.66 7.23 13.35
C ASN A 128 26.36 7.83 11.97
N GLY A 129 25.08 7.80 11.56
CA GLY A 129 24.64 8.32 10.27
C GLY A 129 24.93 7.41 9.07
N VAL A 130 25.39 6.17 9.27
CA VAL A 130 25.74 5.25 8.18
C VAL A 130 24.85 4.01 8.19
N ALA A 131 24.43 3.60 6.98
CA ALA A 131 23.83 2.29 6.71
C ALA A 131 24.14 1.86 5.26
N ASP A 132 24.25 0.55 5.04
CA ASP A 132 24.48 -0.07 3.73
C ASP A 132 23.67 -1.36 3.67
N ILE A 133 22.64 -1.39 2.82
CA ILE A 133 21.59 -2.42 2.84
C ILE A 133 21.33 -2.91 1.43
N GLU A 134 21.39 -4.22 1.23
CA GLU A 134 20.89 -4.87 0.02
C GLU A 134 19.46 -5.39 0.25
N PHE A 135 18.59 -5.21 -0.73
CA PHE A 135 17.18 -5.59 -0.64
C PHE A 135 16.61 -5.88 -2.04
N SER A 136 15.39 -6.41 -2.09
CA SER A 136 14.68 -6.64 -3.35
C SER A 136 13.40 -5.83 -3.41
N ILE A 137 13.08 -5.35 -4.60
CA ILE A 137 11.85 -4.62 -4.90
C ILE A 137 11.10 -5.30 -6.04
N ALA A 138 9.83 -4.97 -6.21
CA ALA A 138 9.11 -5.37 -7.42
C ALA A 138 9.70 -4.67 -8.66
N ASP A 139 9.81 -5.39 -9.77
CA ASP A 139 10.38 -4.90 -11.05
C ASP A 139 9.58 -3.75 -11.68
N ASN A 140 8.32 -3.58 -11.29
CA ASN A 140 7.45 -2.51 -11.75
C ASN A 140 7.39 -1.30 -10.80
N MET A 141 8.19 -1.30 -9.73
CA MET A 141 8.23 -0.20 -8.76
C MET A 141 9.09 0.95 -9.29
N ALA A 142 8.48 2.13 -9.47
CA ALA A 142 9.17 3.30 -10.02
C ALA A 142 9.70 4.26 -8.95
N THR A 143 9.07 4.30 -7.78
CA THR A 143 9.45 5.18 -6.67
C THR A 143 9.32 4.47 -5.32
N SER A 144 10.07 4.96 -4.35
CA SER A 144 10.01 4.54 -2.95
C SER A 144 10.36 5.72 -2.05
N ILE A 145 9.98 5.64 -0.78
CA ILE A 145 10.35 6.66 0.20
C ILE A 145 11.03 6.04 1.40
N ALA A 146 12.09 6.70 1.86
CA ALA A 146 12.77 6.37 3.09
C ALA A 146 12.48 7.41 4.17
N GLU A 147 12.40 6.94 5.41
CA GLU A 147 12.29 7.75 6.61
C GLU A 147 13.42 7.43 7.58
N ILE A 148 14.09 8.46 8.09
CA ILE A 148 15.01 8.34 9.22
C ILE A 148 14.36 8.91 10.47
N TRP A 149 14.09 8.03 11.41
CA TRP A 149 13.50 8.33 12.71
C TRP A 149 14.58 8.59 13.74
N LEU A 150 14.44 9.72 14.42
CA LEU A 150 15.25 10.06 15.60
C LEU A 150 14.48 9.68 16.87
N TYR A 151 15.22 9.32 17.92
CA TYR A 151 14.64 8.97 19.21
C TYR A 151 14.30 10.19 20.09
N ASP A 152 14.39 11.40 19.54
CA ASP A 152 14.11 12.66 20.23
C ASP A 152 12.65 13.12 20.12
N GLY A 153 11.83 12.41 19.35
CA GLY A 153 10.41 12.70 19.14
C GLY A 153 10.12 13.74 18.06
N SER A 154 11.13 14.18 17.30
CA SER A 154 10.94 14.98 16.09
C SER A 154 10.30 14.17 14.95
N SER A 155 9.73 14.87 13.96
CA SER A 155 9.28 14.24 12.71
C SER A 155 10.46 13.60 11.98
N PRO A 156 10.25 12.48 11.28
CA PRO A 156 11.33 11.82 10.56
C PRO A 156 11.85 12.69 9.41
N LEU A 157 13.12 12.51 9.08
CA LEU A 157 13.65 12.99 7.81
C LEU A 157 13.11 12.08 6.71
N GLN A 158 12.62 12.65 5.60
CA GLN A 158 12.06 11.90 4.49
C GLN A 158 12.88 12.11 3.22
N ARG A 159 13.02 11.07 2.40
CA ARG A 159 13.62 11.14 1.07
C ARG A 159 12.91 10.19 0.12
N GLU A 160 12.34 10.75 -0.94
CA GLU A 160 11.87 9.97 -2.09
C GLU A 160 13.07 9.55 -2.96
N PHE A 161 12.99 8.33 -3.49
CA PHE A 161 13.90 7.78 -4.49
C PHE A 161 13.12 7.45 -5.75
N THR A 162 13.59 7.95 -6.88
CA THR A 162 13.24 7.42 -8.20
C THR A 162 14.14 6.23 -8.48
N ILE A 163 13.55 5.15 -8.99
CA ILE A 163 14.23 3.87 -9.23
C ILE A 163 14.60 3.81 -10.71
N ASP A 164 15.84 4.18 -11.03
CA ASP A 164 16.40 4.20 -12.39
C ASP A 164 17.67 3.32 -12.54
N GLY A 165 17.98 2.54 -11.50
CA GLY A 165 19.13 1.65 -11.42
C GLY A 165 19.03 0.69 -10.23
N SER A 166 20.18 0.22 -9.74
CA SER A 166 20.27 -0.75 -8.64
C SER A 166 20.83 -0.19 -7.34
N GLU A 167 21.13 1.12 -7.28
CA GLU A 167 21.73 1.76 -6.10
C GLU A 167 21.06 3.09 -5.80
N TRP A 168 20.74 3.30 -4.51
CA TRP A 168 20.09 4.48 -3.97
C TRP A 168 21.04 5.12 -2.97
N GLU A 169 21.26 6.43 -3.10
CA GLU A 169 22.18 7.17 -2.21
C GLU A 169 21.46 8.25 -1.40
N TRP A 170 21.71 8.27 -0.10
CA TRP A 170 21.35 9.37 0.79
C TRP A 170 22.57 9.93 1.51
N ASN A 171 23.05 11.06 1.01
CA ASN A 171 24.16 11.84 1.56
C ASN A 171 23.68 13.19 2.14
#